data_AF-A0AAU1T1T8-F1
#
_entry.id   AF-A0AAU1T1T8-F1
#
_cell.length_a   1.000
_cell.length_b   1.000
_cell.length_c   1.000
_cell.angle_alpha   90.00
_cell.angle_beta   90.00
_cell.angle_gamma   90.00
#
_symmetry.space_group_name_H-M   'P 1'
#
loop_
_entity.id
_entity.type
_entity.pdbx_description
1 polymer ?
#
loop_
_entity_poly.entity_id
_entity_poly.type
_entity_poly.pdbx_seq_one_letter_code
_entity_poly.pdbx_strand_id
1 'polypeptide(L)'
;MSFANPQPWFARAKDAGARVMCQVQTYDDAETAVAAGTDVLVAQGTEAGGHTGTMGLLPFLAGIVRRFPDVPVLAAGGIADGRTLAAVLTAGADGAWLGTAFLATPEAVEVHDVHKRLIVESDDTDTVWTRAYDIASGLPWPATIGARVRRNRFTDEWSGREATLRDRKEEVAPAEDLNPFEAPPDPDTSEILYGQSATFVDAVRPAADVVRTISDQAEAILASRPRSLLR
;
A
#
# COMPACT_ATOMS: atom_id res chain seq x y z
N MET A 1 12.69 4.86 -1.78
CA MET A 1 12.95 3.79 -2.77
C MET A 1 12.10 2.58 -2.42
N SER A 2 11.68 1.78 -3.41
CA SER A 2 10.94 0.53 -3.20
C SER A 2 11.33 -0.47 -4.30
N PHE A 3 11.24 -1.78 -4.02
CA PHE A 3 11.35 -2.89 -4.99
C PHE A 3 12.65 -3.02 -5.79
N ALA A 4 13.70 -2.28 -5.45
CA ALA A 4 14.99 -2.32 -6.13
C ALA A 4 16.12 -2.03 -5.14
N ASN A 5 17.35 -2.37 -5.51
CA ASN A 5 18.52 -2.05 -4.70
C ASN A 5 18.61 -0.53 -4.49
N PRO A 6 18.51 -0.03 -3.24
CA PRO A 6 18.52 1.41 -2.97
C PRO A 6 19.93 2.02 -3.01
N GLN A 7 20.98 1.21 -2.86
CA GLN A 7 22.36 1.66 -2.68
C GLN A 7 22.87 2.63 -3.77
N PRO A 8 22.60 2.42 -5.07
CA PRO A 8 23.06 3.34 -6.12
C PRO A 8 22.50 4.77 -5.99
N TRP A 9 21.37 4.93 -5.32
CA TRP A 9 20.62 6.19 -5.25
C TRP A 9 20.82 6.92 -3.92
N PHE A 10 21.06 6.17 -2.85
CA PHE A 10 21.16 6.73 -1.51
C PHE A 10 22.36 7.66 -1.33
N ALA A 11 23.52 7.32 -1.87
CA ALA A 11 24.71 8.17 -1.77
C ALA A 11 24.41 9.57 -2.34
N ARG A 12 23.91 9.63 -3.58
CA ARG A 12 23.57 10.90 -4.23
C ARG A 12 22.48 11.69 -3.50
N ALA A 13 21.45 11.01 -2.97
CA ALA A 13 20.40 11.68 -2.22
C ALA A 13 20.92 12.28 -0.90
N LYS A 14 21.75 11.53 -0.18
CA LYS A 14 22.36 11.97 1.08
C LYS A 14 23.38 13.08 0.89
N ASP A 15 24.18 13.04 -0.18
CA ASP A 15 25.11 14.11 -0.53
C ASP A 15 24.38 15.43 -0.81
N ALA A 16 23.12 15.36 -1.25
CA ALA A 16 22.23 16.51 -1.41
C ALA A 16 21.52 16.94 -0.10
N GLY A 17 21.81 16.29 1.03
CA GLY A 17 21.20 16.57 2.34
C GLY A 17 19.80 15.98 2.52
N ALA A 18 19.32 15.13 1.60
CA ALA A 18 18.01 14.51 1.72
C ALA A 18 18.01 13.32 2.69
N ARG A 19 16.88 13.11 3.35
CA ARG A 19 16.59 11.86 4.06
C ARG A 19 16.16 10.80 3.06
N VAL A 20 16.62 9.57 3.27
CA VAL A 20 16.25 8.43 2.44
C VAL A 20 15.36 7.47 3.21
N MET A 21 14.25 7.09 2.59
CA MET A 21 13.32 6.10 3.13
C MET A 21 13.23 4.92 2.17
N CYS A 22 13.17 3.69 2.71
CA CYS A 22 13.05 2.49 1.91
C CYS A 22 11.81 1.69 2.32
N GLN A 23 10.92 1.46 1.35
CA GLN A 23 9.81 0.52 1.51
C GLN A 23 10.28 -0.89 1.22
N VAL A 24 9.90 -1.82 2.09
CA VAL A 24 10.39 -3.19 2.12
C VAL A 24 9.21 -4.16 2.29
N GLN A 25 9.33 -5.33 1.66
CA GLN A 25 8.27 -6.36 1.62
C GLN A 25 8.74 -7.68 2.24
N THR A 26 10.05 -7.81 2.50
CA THR A 26 10.68 -8.97 3.12
C THR A 26 11.75 -8.53 4.13
N TYR A 27 12.25 -9.47 4.95
CA TYR A 27 13.36 -9.18 5.84
C TYR A 27 14.68 -8.95 5.09
N ASP A 28 14.91 -9.65 3.97
CA ASP A 28 16.10 -9.48 3.15
C ASP A 28 16.15 -8.08 2.51
N ASP A 29 15.00 -7.54 2.09
CA ASP A 29 14.87 -6.16 1.62
C ASP A 29 15.24 -5.17 2.74
N ALA A 30 14.80 -5.44 3.97
CA ALA A 30 15.09 -4.60 5.13
C ALA A 30 16.58 -4.62 5.50
N GLU A 31 17.21 -5.79 5.50
CA GLU A 31 18.66 -5.92 5.71
C GLU A 31 19.44 -5.16 4.65
N THR A 32 19.03 -5.28 3.37
CA THR A 32 19.63 -4.53 2.26
C THR A 32 19.46 -3.03 2.42
N ALA A 33 18.26 -2.56 2.80
CA ALA A 33 17.97 -1.15 2.99
C ALA A 33 18.76 -0.54 4.17
N VAL A 34 18.90 -1.26 5.28
CA VAL A 34 19.67 -0.84 6.45
C VAL A 34 21.17 -0.83 6.12
N ALA A 35 21.68 -1.85 5.44
CA ALA A 35 23.08 -1.90 4.99
C ALA A 35 23.41 -0.75 4.01
N ALA A 36 22.45 -0.36 3.15
CA ALA A 36 22.58 0.81 2.29
C ALA A 36 22.49 2.15 3.05
N GLY A 37 22.08 2.12 4.33
CA GLY A 37 22.00 3.28 5.19
C GLY A 37 20.69 4.05 5.08
N THR A 38 19.53 3.38 4.97
CA THR A 38 18.23 4.06 5.03
C THR A 38 18.08 4.88 6.33
N ASP A 39 17.45 6.06 6.27
CA ASP A 39 17.10 6.84 7.48
C ASP A 39 15.79 6.34 8.11
N VAL A 40 14.88 5.79 7.29
CA VAL A 40 13.58 5.26 7.71
C VAL A 40 13.26 3.98 6.93
N LEU A 41 12.73 2.97 7.61
CA LEU A 41 12.14 1.79 6.97
C LEU A 41 10.63 1.95 6.86
N VAL A 42 10.06 1.49 5.75
CA VAL A 42 8.60 1.42 5.56
C VAL A 42 8.24 -0.05 5.40
N ALA A 43 7.73 -0.67 6.46
CA ALA A 43 7.30 -2.06 6.45
C ALA A 43 5.93 -2.16 5.78
N GLN A 44 5.89 -2.65 4.54
CA GLN A 44 4.67 -2.76 3.75
C GLN A 44 4.07 -4.17 3.86
N GLY A 45 2.87 -4.26 4.41
CA GLY A 45 2.07 -5.46 4.38
C GLY A 45 1.34 -5.67 3.06
N THR A 46 0.98 -6.92 2.78
CA THR A 46 0.21 -7.32 1.58
C THR A 46 -1.17 -6.67 1.51
N GLU A 47 -1.67 -6.11 2.61
CA GLU A 47 -2.95 -5.38 2.69
C GLU A 47 -2.92 -4.02 1.97
N ALA A 48 -1.73 -3.48 1.67
CA ALA A 48 -1.58 -2.24 0.91
C ALA A 48 -2.09 -2.39 -0.54
N GLY A 49 -2.55 -1.28 -1.14
CA GLY A 49 -2.93 -1.22 -2.56
C GLY A 49 -1.71 -1.11 -3.46
N GLY A 50 -1.86 -1.49 -4.73
CA GLY A 50 -0.76 -1.51 -5.70
C GLY A 50 0.25 -2.63 -5.43
N HIS A 51 1.45 -2.52 -5.98
CA HIS A 51 2.48 -3.56 -5.84
C HIS A 51 2.87 -3.79 -4.38
N THR A 52 2.86 -5.05 -3.98
CA THR A 52 3.15 -5.53 -2.62
C THR A 52 3.76 -6.93 -2.67
N GLY A 53 4.45 -7.31 -1.59
CA GLY A 53 4.76 -8.72 -1.32
C GLY A 53 3.57 -9.44 -0.69
N THR A 54 3.84 -10.59 -0.06
CA THR A 54 2.81 -11.48 0.49
C THR A 54 2.77 -11.51 2.03
N MET A 55 3.66 -10.79 2.72
CA MET A 55 3.69 -10.77 4.19
C MET A 55 2.57 -9.90 4.74
N GLY A 56 1.80 -10.38 5.72
CA GLY A 56 0.82 -9.56 6.44
C GLY A 56 1.50 -8.53 7.34
N LEU A 57 0.92 -7.34 7.47
CA LEU A 57 1.58 -6.20 8.11
C LEU A 57 1.98 -6.46 9.56
N LEU A 58 1.06 -6.88 10.43
CA LEU A 58 1.31 -6.91 11.87
C LEU A 58 2.49 -7.83 12.27
N PRO A 59 2.57 -9.11 11.84
CA PRO A 59 3.72 -9.95 12.16
C PRO A 59 5.01 -9.45 11.52
N PHE A 60 4.93 -8.90 10.30
CA PHE A 60 6.10 -8.38 9.60
C PHE A 60 6.68 -7.15 10.31
N LEU A 61 5.84 -6.18 10.65
CA LEU A 61 6.20 -4.98 11.41
C LEU A 61 6.89 -5.33 12.73
N ALA A 62 6.28 -6.19 13.55
CA ALA A 62 6.86 -6.59 14.83
C ALA A 62 8.24 -7.26 14.64
N GLY A 63 8.38 -8.05 13.56
CA GLY A 63 9.65 -8.66 13.19
C GLY A 63 10.72 -7.66 12.72
N ILE A 64 10.33 -6.60 12.02
CA ILE A 64 11.22 -5.51 11.57
C ILE A 64 11.70 -4.70 12.77
N VAL A 65 10.78 -4.23 13.62
CA VAL A 65 11.08 -3.45 14.83
C VAL A 65 12.04 -4.22 15.75
N ARG A 66 11.82 -5.54 15.92
CA ARG A 66 12.72 -6.38 16.73
C ARG A 66 14.13 -6.50 16.15
N ARG A 67 14.28 -6.50 14.81
CA ARG A 67 15.58 -6.66 14.14
C ARG A 67 16.36 -5.36 14.04
N PHE A 68 15.65 -4.24 13.90
CA PHE A 68 16.24 -2.92 13.67
C PHE A 68 15.70 -1.90 14.68
N PRO A 69 15.94 -2.10 15.99
CA PRO A 69 15.32 -1.27 17.04
C PRO A 69 15.76 0.21 17.01
N ASP A 70 16.89 0.51 16.36
CA ASP A 70 17.45 1.87 16.27
C ASP A 70 17.06 2.61 14.99
N VAL A 71 16.32 1.96 14.07
CA VAL A 71 15.90 2.56 12.80
C VAL A 71 14.43 2.93 12.90
N PRO A 72 14.02 4.19 12.64
CA PRO A 72 12.62 4.56 12.60
C PRO A 72 11.84 3.73 11.58
N VAL A 73 10.68 3.20 11.99
CA VAL A 73 9.84 2.33 11.16
C VAL A 73 8.46 2.92 10.96
N LEU A 74 8.05 3.10 9.70
CA LEU A 74 6.67 3.39 9.31
C LEU A 74 5.97 2.10 8.90
N ALA A 75 4.75 1.90 9.37
CA ALA A 75 3.89 0.79 8.94
C ALA A 75 3.06 1.18 7.71
N ALA A 76 2.94 0.30 6.71
CA ALA A 76 2.16 0.56 5.50
C ALA A 76 1.25 -0.62 5.13
N GLY A 77 0.01 -0.32 4.74
CA GLY A 77 -1.01 -1.31 4.34
C GLY A 77 -2.09 -1.55 5.40
N GLY A 78 -3.36 -1.53 5.00
CA GLY A 78 -4.47 -1.75 5.95
C GLY A 78 -4.72 -0.62 6.96
N ILE A 79 -4.08 0.55 6.81
CA ILE A 79 -4.22 1.68 7.74
C ILE A 79 -4.99 2.83 7.08
N ALA A 80 -6.11 3.23 7.66
CA ALA A 80 -6.93 4.35 7.16
C ALA A 80 -7.75 5.09 8.24
N ASP A 81 -7.71 4.64 9.50
CA ASP A 81 -8.43 5.27 10.62
C ASP A 81 -7.54 5.35 11.88
N GLY A 82 -8.04 6.00 12.94
CA GLY A 82 -7.28 6.09 14.18
C GLY A 82 -7.07 4.76 14.90
N ARG A 83 -7.93 3.76 14.68
CA ARG A 83 -7.79 2.44 15.33
C ARG A 83 -6.66 1.64 14.72
N THR A 84 -6.58 1.59 13.40
CA THR A 84 -5.51 0.94 12.65
C THR A 84 -4.18 1.66 12.88
N LEU A 85 -4.17 3.00 12.94
CA LEU A 85 -2.96 3.75 13.34
C LEU A 85 -2.53 3.41 14.77
N ALA A 86 -3.43 3.46 15.76
CA ALA A 86 -3.09 3.14 17.15
C ALA A 86 -2.57 1.70 17.29
N ALA A 87 -3.09 0.75 16.51
CA ALA A 87 -2.64 -0.64 16.52
C ALA A 87 -1.18 -0.77 16.07
N VAL A 88 -0.79 -0.14 14.96
CA VAL A 88 0.59 -0.24 14.45
C VAL A 88 1.59 0.54 15.30
N LEU A 89 1.18 1.68 15.88
CA LEU A 89 1.98 2.41 16.87
C LEU A 89 2.23 1.54 18.10
N THR A 90 1.21 0.84 18.60
CA THR A 90 1.35 -0.10 19.71
C THR A 90 2.22 -1.30 19.35
N ALA A 91 2.21 -1.73 18.09
CA ALA A 91 3.07 -2.80 17.57
C ALA A 91 4.54 -2.37 17.38
N GLY A 92 4.87 -1.09 17.64
CA GLY A 92 6.23 -0.56 17.65
C GLY A 92 6.62 0.26 16.43
N ALA A 93 5.68 0.61 15.54
CA ALA A 93 5.96 1.59 14.50
C ALA A 93 6.06 3.01 15.09
N ASP A 94 6.88 3.86 14.48
CA ASP A 94 7.01 5.29 14.79
C ASP A 94 5.97 6.14 14.04
N GLY A 95 5.28 5.54 13.08
CA GLY A 95 4.25 6.19 12.28
C GLY A 95 3.64 5.26 11.24
N ALA A 96 2.84 5.82 10.34
CA ALA A 96 2.19 5.09 9.27
C ALA A 96 2.38 5.78 7.91
N TRP A 97 2.40 4.98 6.86
CA TRP A 97 2.40 5.41 5.47
C TRP A 97 1.08 4.97 4.82
N LEU A 98 0.23 5.94 4.48
CA LEU A 98 -1.13 5.70 3.98
C LEU A 98 -1.22 6.03 2.49
N GLY A 99 -1.94 5.20 1.74
CA GLY A 99 -2.23 5.40 0.32
C GLY A 99 -3.72 5.57 0.06
N THR A 100 -4.49 4.48 0.20
CA THR A 100 -5.93 4.43 -0.12
C THR A 100 -6.77 5.54 0.50
N ALA A 101 -6.54 5.89 1.77
CA ALA A 101 -7.25 7.01 2.41
C ALA A 101 -7.00 8.36 1.72
N PHE A 102 -5.81 8.56 1.14
CA PHE A 102 -5.47 9.78 0.41
C PHE A 102 -5.90 9.75 -1.07
N LEU A 103 -6.11 8.57 -1.66
CA LEU A 103 -6.71 8.46 -3.00
C LEU A 103 -8.15 9.00 -2.99
N ALA A 104 -8.89 8.79 -1.90
CA ALA A 104 -10.26 9.32 -1.70
C ALA A 104 -10.26 10.76 -1.16
N THR A 105 -9.43 11.64 -1.74
CA THR A 105 -9.39 13.07 -1.38
C THR A 105 -9.60 13.95 -2.62
N PRO A 106 -10.13 15.18 -2.48
CA PRO A 106 -10.23 16.11 -3.60
C PRO A 106 -8.84 16.54 -4.12
N GLU A 107 -7.80 16.53 -3.28
CA GLU A 107 -6.43 16.88 -3.66
C GLU A 107 -5.75 15.83 -4.54
N ALA A 108 -6.24 14.59 -4.56
CA ALA A 108 -5.81 13.55 -5.50
C ALA A 108 -6.42 13.81 -6.89
N VAL A 109 -5.92 14.82 -7.60
CA VAL A 109 -6.45 15.29 -8.89
C VAL A 109 -6.22 14.30 -10.04
N GLU A 110 -5.17 13.49 -9.95
CA GLU A 110 -4.84 12.42 -10.91
C GLU A 110 -5.71 11.16 -10.71
N VAL A 111 -6.65 11.18 -9.76
CA VAL A 111 -7.52 10.04 -9.45
C VAL A 111 -8.95 10.38 -9.87
N HIS A 112 -9.47 9.65 -10.86
CA HIS A 112 -10.82 9.85 -11.37
C HIS A 112 -11.88 9.57 -10.29
N ASP A 113 -13.01 10.30 -10.32
CA ASP A 113 -14.09 10.19 -9.32
C ASP A 113 -14.69 8.78 -9.22
N VAL A 114 -14.68 8.02 -10.32
CA VAL A 114 -15.07 6.61 -10.34
C VAL A 114 -14.18 5.78 -9.41
N HIS A 115 -12.86 5.97 -9.44
CA HIS A 115 -11.94 5.27 -8.54
C HIS A 115 -12.19 5.69 -7.09
N LYS A 116 -12.35 6.99 -6.81
CA LYS A 116 -12.67 7.49 -5.47
C LYS A 116 -13.96 6.89 -4.92
N ARG A 117 -15.00 6.80 -5.75
CA ARG A 117 -16.29 6.19 -5.37
C ARG A 117 -16.13 4.70 -5.08
N LEU A 118 -15.38 3.95 -5.89
CA LEU A 118 -15.14 2.54 -5.66
C LEU A 118 -14.38 2.28 -4.35
N ILE A 119 -13.46 3.16 -3.95
CA ILE A 119 -12.81 3.09 -2.63
C ILE A 119 -13.85 3.27 -1.52
N VAL A 120 -14.73 4.27 -1.63
CA VAL A 120 -15.75 4.57 -0.62
C VAL A 120 -16.82 3.49 -0.51
N GLU A 121 -17.14 2.81 -1.62
CA GLU A 121 -18.11 1.72 -1.68
C GLU A 121 -17.53 0.35 -1.27
N SER A 122 -16.21 0.25 -1.10
CA SER A 122 -15.52 -1.02 -0.77
C SER A 122 -15.79 -1.46 0.66
N ASP A 123 -16.01 -2.77 0.83
CA ASP A 123 -16.13 -3.44 2.12
C ASP A 123 -14.90 -4.30 2.47
N ASP A 124 -13.76 -4.07 1.79
CA ASP A 124 -12.51 -4.85 1.80
C ASP A 124 -12.52 -6.24 1.15
N THR A 125 -13.70 -6.82 0.92
CA THR A 125 -13.83 -8.17 0.33
C THR A 125 -13.65 -8.16 -1.19
N ASP A 126 -13.71 -6.97 -1.77
CA ASP A 126 -13.62 -6.66 -3.19
C ASP A 126 -12.20 -6.40 -3.69
N THR A 127 -11.16 -6.74 -2.92
CA THR A 127 -9.76 -6.67 -3.40
C THR A 127 -9.12 -8.05 -3.59
N VAL A 128 -8.12 -8.11 -4.46
CA VAL A 128 -7.32 -9.31 -4.72
C VAL A 128 -5.87 -8.94 -4.96
N TRP A 129 -4.96 -9.74 -4.42
CA TRP A 129 -3.55 -9.70 -4.80
C TRP A 129 -3.35 -10.56 -6.04
N THR A 130 -2.84 -9.97 -7.12
CA THR A 130 -2.71 -10.64 -8.42
C THR A 130 -1.48 -10.16 -9.18
N ARG A 131 -1.04 -10.97 -10.14
CA ARG A 131 0.02 -10.62 -11.11
C ARG A 131 -0.53 -10.53 -12.53
N ALA A 132 -1.86 -10.64 -12.70
CA ALA A 132 -2.49 -10.71 -14.00
C ALA A 132 -2.23 -9.45 -14.84
N TYR A 133 -2.41 -8.26 -14.26
CA TYR A 133 -2.15 -7.00 -14.96
C TYR A 133 -0.69 -6.86 -15.38
N ASP A 134 0.26 -7.16 -14.48
CA ASP A 134 1.69 -7.13 -14.80
C ASP A 134 2.05 -8.05 -15.97
N ILE A 135 1.51 -9.26 -15.99
CA ILE A 135 1.78 -10.24 -17.06
C ILE A 135 1.17 -9.79 -18.38
N ALA A 136 -0.08 -9.31 -18.36
CA ALA A 136 -0.76 -8.84 -19.56
C ALA A 136 -0.09 -7.59 -20.15
N SER A 137 0.35 -6.67 -19.30
CA SER A 137 1.08 -5.45 -19.68
C SER A 137 2.57 -5.68 -19.96
N GLY A 138 3.09 -6.91 -19.75
CA GLY A 138 4.49 -7.24 -19.98
C GLY A 138 5.48 -6.56 -19.02
N LEU A 139 5.00 -6.11 -17.85
CA LEU A 139 5.83 -5.45 -16.84
C LEU A 139 6.76 -6.48 -16.16
N PRO A 140 8.05 -6.15 -15.98
CA PRO A 140 9.06 -7.11 -15.53
C PRO A 140 9.10 -7.28 -13.99
N TRP A 141 7.94 -7.36 -13.33
CA TRP A 141 7.89 -7.53 -11.88
C TRP A 141 8.33 -8.94 -11.44
N PRO A 142 9.10 -9.06 -10.33
CA PRO A 142 9.49 -10.35 -9.77
C PRO A 142 8.28 -11.22 -9.45
N ALA A 143 8.46 -12.55 -9.44
CA ALA A 143 7.36 -13.48 -9.16
C ALA A 143 6.77 -13.38 -7.75
N THR A 144 7.51 -12.77 -6.83
CA THR A 144 7.14 -12.52 -5.43
C THR A 144 6.38 -11.21 -5.23
N ILE A 145 6.27 -10.39 -6.28
CA ILE A 145 5.58 -9.09 -6.25
C ILE A 145 4.37 -9.18 -7.16
N GLY A 146 3.25 -8.67 -6.66
CA GLY A 146 2.00 -8.52 -7.40
C GLY A 146 1.25 -7.31 -6.88
N ALA A 147 0.26 -6.86 -7.63
CA ALA A 147 -0.56 -5.72 -7.27
C ALA A 147 -1.79 -6.17 -6.48
N ARG A 148 -2.11 -5.45 -5.40
CA ARG A 148 -3.45 -5.48 -4.82
C ARG A 148 -4.33 -4.48 -5.53
N VAL A 149 -5.40 -5.01 -6.08
CA VAL A 149 -6.32 -4.30 -6.98
C VAL A 149 -7.76 -4.65 -6.60
N ARG A 150 -8.71 -3.86 -7.08
CA ARG A 150 -10.13 -4.22 -7.05
C ARG A 150 -10.38 -5.50 -7.86
N ARG A 151 -11.20 -6.40 -7.32
CA ARG A 151 -11.76 -7.54 -8.05
C ARG A 151 -12.72 -7.05 -9.11
N ASN A 152 -12.49 -7.50 -10.33
CA ASN A 152 -13.35 -7.25 -11.47
C ASN A 152 -13.32 -8.47 -12.41
N ARG A 153 -14.01 -8.36 -13.54
CA ARG A 153 -14.09 -9.47 -14.51
C ARG A 153 -12.71 -9.88 -15.02
N PHE A 154 -11.79 -8.93 -15.22
CA PHE A 154 -10.42 -9.25 -15.64
C PHE A 154 -9.68 -10.07 -14.57
N THR A 155 -9.74 -9.66 -13.29
CA THR A 155 -9.08 -10.41 -12.22
C THR A 155 -9.73 -11.75 -11.95
N ASP A 156 -11.07 -11.84 -12.03
CA ASP A 156 -11.83 -13.09 -11.86
C ASP A 156 -11.49 -14.07 -12.99
N GLU A 157 -11.23 -13.55 -14.18
CA GLU A 157 -10.73 -14.34 -15.28
C GLU A 157 -9.29 -14.79 -14.99
N TRP A 158 -8.35 -13.89 -14.77
CA TRP A 158 -6.93 -14.21 -14.94
C TRP A 158 -6.14 -14.52 -13.66
N SER A 159 -6.62 -14.12 -12.49
CA SER A 159 -5.93 -14.40 -11.23
C SER A 159 -5.94 -15.91 -10.94
N GLY A 160 -4.78 -16.50 -10.65
CA GLY A 160 -4.60 -17.95 -10.55
C GLY A 160 -4.49 -18.67 -11.90
N ARG A 161 -4.61 -17.97 -13.03
CA ARG A 161 -4.41 -18.48 -14.40
C ARG A 161 -3.24 -17.79 -15.12
N GLU A 162 -2.25 -17.35 -14.35
CA GLU A 162 -1.10 -16.57 -14.83
C GLU A 162 -0.26 -17.29 -15.88
N ALA A 163 -0.22 -18.63 -15.85
CA ALA A 163 0.46 -19.42 -16.86
C ALA A 163 -0.23 -19.31 -18.22
N THR A 164 -1.54 -19.56 -18.27
CA THR A 164 -2.35 -19.42 -19.48
C THR A 164 -2.37 -17.98 -19.99
N LEU A 165 -2.43 -17.00 -19.09
CA LEU A 165 -2.35 -15.58 -19.47
C LEU A 165 -1.03 -15.28 -20.17
N ARG A 166 0.10 -15.79 -19.66
CA ARG A 166 1.42 -15.56 -20.27
C ARG A 166 1.52 -16.11 -21.69
N ASP A 167 0.92 -17.27 -21.94
CA ASP A 167 0.91 -17.91 -23.25
C ASP A 167 0.00 -17.16 -24.25
N ARG A 168 -1.04 -16.49 -23.75
CA ARG A 168 -2.05 -15.79 -24.54
C ARG A 168 -1.98 -14.27 -24.41
N LYS A 169 -0.88 -13.71 -23.92
CA LYS A 169 -0.77 -12.27 -23.60
C LYS A 169 -1.08 -11.38 -24.80
N GLU A 170 -0.73 -11.83 -26.02
CA GLU A 170 -0.98 -11.07 -27.26
C GLU A 170 -2.47 -11.00 -27.63
N GLU A 171 -3.27 -11.90 -27.08
CA GLU A 171 -4.74 -11.94 -27.23
C GLU A 171 -5.46 -11.21 -26.08
N VAL A 172 -4.73 -10.88 -25.01
CA VAL A 172 -5.27 -10.33 -23.77
C VAL A 172 -4.60 -8.99 -23.49
N ALA A 173 -5.18 -7.93 -24.02
CA ALA A 173 -4.87 -6.58 -23.56
C ALA A 173 -5.81 -6.24 -22.39
N PRO A 174 -5.30 -5.84 -21.21
CA PRO A 174 -6.15 -5.15 -20.24
C PRO A 174 -6.67 -3.87 -20.89
N ALA A 175 -7.81 -3.35 -20.44
CA ALA A 175 -8.18 -1.99 -20.82
C ALA A 175 -7.01 -1.07 -20.47
N GLU A 176 -6.53 -0.29 -21.44
CA GLU A 176 -5.34 0.55 -21.28
C GLU A 176 -5.42 1.33 -19.97
N ASP A 177 -4.26 1.53 -19.35
CA ASP A 177 -4.09 2.47 -18.25
C ASP A 177 -4.27 3.88 -18.84
N LEU A 178 -5.53 4.21 -19.12
CA LEU A 178 -5.92 5.46 -19.75
C LEU A 178 -5.51 6.58 -18.82
N ASN A 179 -5.00 7.66 -19.41
CA ASN A 179 -4.77 8.89 -18.69
C ASN A 179 -6.03 9.21 -17.86
N PRO A 180 -5.94 9.33 -16.52
CA PRO A 180 -7.11 9.52 -15.66
C PRO A 180 -7.85 10.84 -15.94
N PHE A 181 -7.23 11.76 -16.69
CA PHE A 181 -7.85 12.99 -17.18
C PHE A 181 -8.61 12.84 -18.50
N GLU A 182 -8.36 11.77 -19.25
CA GLU A 182 -8.96 11.55 -20.57
C GLU A 182 -10.20 10.67 -20.49
N ALA A 183 -10.23 9.68 -19.61
CA ALA A 183 -11.37 8.78 -19.43
C ALA A 183 -11.46 8.18 -18.02
N PRO A 184 -12.67 7.84 -17.54
CA PRO A 184 -12.84 7.04 -16.34
C PRO A 184 -12.24 5.63 -16.52
N PRO A 185 -11.67 5.02 -15.46
CA PRO A 185 -11.35 3.59 -15.50
C PRO A 185 -12.65 2.77 -15.66
N ASP A 186 -12.58 1.69 -16.43
CA ASP A 186 -13.66 0.71 -16.55
C ASP A 186 -13.67 -0.17 -15.29
N PRO A 187 -14.72 -0.12 -14.44
CA PRO A 187 -14.80 -0.92 -13.22
C PRO A 187 -14.71 -2.43 -13.45
N ASP A 188 -15.03 -2.91 -14.67
CA ASP A 188 -15.08 -4.33 -15.00
C ASP A 188 -13.73 -4.87 -15.50
N THR A 189 -12.83 -4.02 -16.01
CA THR A 189 -11.60 -4.50 -16.68
C THR A 189 -10.33 -3.72 -16.38
N SER A 190 -10.40 -2.46 -15.94
CA SER A 190 -9.21 -1.65 -15.66
C SER A 190 -8.52 -2.06 -14.36
N GLU A 191 -7.23 -1.81 -14.29
CA GLU A 191 -6.45 -1.95 -13.06
C GLU A 191 -6.80 -0.82 -12.09
N ILE A 192 -7.55 -1.12 -11.02
CA ILE A 192 -7.97 -0.13 -10.02
C ILE A 192 -7.28 -0.45 -8.70
N LEU A 193 -6.32 0.40 -8.32
CA LEU A 193 -5.40 0.14 -7.22
C LEU A 193 -5.88 0.75 -5.89
N TYR A 194 -6.35 -0.09 -4.97
CA TYR A 194 -6.50 0.28 -3.56
C TYR A 194 -6.33 -0.93 -2.64
N GLY A 195 -5.98 -0.64 -1.39
CA GLY A 195 -5.73 -1.66 -0.36
C GLY A 195 -6.98 -2.00 0.44
N GLN A 196 -6.84 -3.01 1.30
CA GLN A 196 -7.92 -3.47 2.18
C GLN A 196 -8.32 -2.43 3.24
N SER A 197 -7.56 -1.34 3.39
CA SER A 197 -7.96 -0.22 4.22
C SER A 197 -9.16 0.57 3.68
N ALA A 198 -9.62 0.28 2.45
CA ALA A 198 -10.75 0.94 1.83
C ALA A 198 -12.05 0.84 2.66
N THR A 199 -12.26 -0.26 3.40
CA THR A 199 -13.41 -0.41 4.30
C THR A 199 -13.51 0.67 5.39
N PHE A 200 -12.42 1.37 5.69
CA PHE A 200 -12.40 2.45 6.69
C PHE A 200 -12.52 3.85 6.06
N VAL A 201 -12.68 3.94 4.74
CA VAL A 201 -12.81 5.19 3.99
C VAL A 201 -14.28 5.39 3.65
N ASP A 202 -14.96 6.23 4.41
CA ASP A 202 -16.43 6.39 4.34
C ASP A 202 -16.89 7.54 3.43
N ALA A 203 -15.99 8.43 3.03
CA ALA A 203 -16.29 9.55 2.16
C ALA A 203 -15.05 10.12 1.48
N VAL A 204 -15.27 10.81 0.36
CA VAL A 204 -14.26 11.71 -0.21
C VAL A 204 -14.19 12.97 0.64
N ARG A 205 -13.03 13.25 1.23
CA ARG A 205 -12.84 14.36 2.18
C ARG A 205 -11.46 15.00 2.03
N PRO A 206 -11.28 16.28 2.42
CA PRO A 206 -9.99 16.96 2.31
C PRO A 206 -8.87 16.19 3.02
N ALA A 207 -7.68 16.16 2.41
CA ALA A 207 -6.52 15.45 2.96
C ALA A 207 -6.15 15.92 4.38
N ALA A 208 -6.31 17.22 4.66
CA ALA A 208 -6.10 17.76 6.00
C ALA A 208 -7.05 17.17 7.05
N ASP A 209 -8.30 16.88 6.66
CA ASP A 209 -9.29 16.28 7.55
C ASP A 209 -9.02 14.79 7.75
N VAL A 210 -8.51 14.08 6.74
CA VAL A 210 -8.02 12.69 6.89
C VAL A 210 -6.94 12.63 7.96
N VAL A 211 -5.90 13.45 7.84
CA VAL A 211 -4.78 13.50 8.81
C VAL A 211 -5.29 13.81 10.21
N ARG A 212 -6.09 14.87 10.37
CA ARG A 212 -6.60 15.31 11.67
C ARG A 212 -7.43 14.22 12.34
N THR A 213 -8.41 13.66 11.62
CA THR A 213 -9.29 12.62 12.19
C THR A 213 -8.53 11.37 12.60
N ILE A 214 -7.62 10.87 11.76
CA ILE A 214 -6.82 9.68 12.09
C ILE A 214 -5.96 9.93 13.33
N SER A 215 -5.33 11.10 13.40
CA SER A 215 -4.44 11.48 14.52
C SER A 215 -5.22 11.63 15.82
N ASP A 216 -6.30 12.41 15.82
CA ASP A 216 -7.13 12.68 17.02
C ASP A 216 -7.74 11.39 17.56
N GLN A 217 -8.24 10.52 16.68
CA GLN A 217 -8.80 9.23 17.08
C GLN A 217 -7.73 8.30 17.67
N ALA A 218 -6.55 8.23 17.04
CA ALA A 218 -5.45 7.40 17.54
C ALA A 218 -4.98 7.87 18.92
N GLU A 219 -4.82 9.19 19.10
CA GLU A 219 -4.45 9.79 20.39
C GLU A 219 -5.47 9.44 21.48
N ALA A 220 -6.76 9.62 21.19
CA ALA A 220 -7.84 9.28 22.14
C ALA A 220 -7.85 7.79 22.52
N ILE A 221 -7.61 6.89 21.55
CA ILE A 221 -7.53 5.44 21.78
C ILE A 221 -6.32 5.12 22.67
N LEU A 222 -5.13 5.62 22.32
CA LEU A 222 -3.90 5.35 23.07
C LEU A 222 -3.95 5.90 24.49
N ALA A 223 -4.59 7.05 24.71
CA ALA A 223 -4.73 7.66 26.03
C ALA A 223 -5.68 6.89 26.97
N SER A 224 -6.71 6.22 26.41
CA SER A 224 -7.82 5.66 27.20
C SER A 224 -7.88 4.13 27.22
N ARG A 225 -7.54 3.46 26.12
CA ARG A 225 -7.74 2.02 25.94
C ARG A 225 -6.90 1.15 26.87
N PRO A 226 -5.59 1.41 27.09
CA PRO A 226 -4.81 0.60 28.03
C PRO A 226 -5.39 0.62 29.45
N ARG A 227 -5.85 1.80 29.90
CA ARG A 227 -6.45 1.96 31.24
C ARG A 227 -7.79 1.25 31.36
N SER A 228 -8.59 1.17 30.29
CA SER A 228 -9.89 0.48 30.34
C SER A 228 -9.76 -1.04 30.30
N LEU A 229 -8.63 -1.59 29.84
CA LEU A 229 -8.36 -3.03 29.83
C LEU A 229 -7.91 -3.58 31.19
N LEU A 230 -7.37 -2.72 32.06
CA LEU A 230 -6.82 -3.09 33.36
C LEU A 230 -7.80 -2.84 34.52
N ARG A 231 -9.05 -2.47 34.22
CA ARG A 231 -10.13 -2.21 35.19
C ARG A 231 -11.07 -3.38 35.31
#